data_AF-G0R0K1-F1
#
_entry.id   AF-G0R0K1-F1
#
_cell.length_a   1.000
_cell.length_b   1.000
_cell.length_c   1.000
_cell.angle_alpha   90.00
_cell.angle_beta   90.00
_cell.angle_gamma   90.00
#
_symmetry.space_group_name_H-M   'P 1'
#
loop_
_entity.id
_entity.type
_entity.pdbx_description
1 polymer ?
#
loop_
_entity_poly.entity_id
_entity_poly.type
_entity_poly.pdbx_seq_one_letter_code
_entity_poly.pdbx_strand_id
1 'polypeptide(L)'
;MELNQTTLESYNKYTHQNQGTLIGNWYEERVLRDLTGVGRTIPCSHTTKNTKSLYEPLQETNKTQSVQQNITSERCLGKQYNHIPQTFNSEYGTGKNKADEFPKQGKRIETIQKQEHAQAGNTIGRKVMRNQNGQPIGPENRDEDLITDHGYFQRQQFLSDEELKKHLPQGESYLTQQAITLWQEKQNDGCVYKSSSNGLNHHQTFRINNEFVKTFNDYSHVKK
;
A
#
# COMPACT_ATOMS: atom_id res chain seq x y z
N MET A 1 1.92 -23.12 -47.35
CA MET A 1 1.19 -24.40 -47.50
C MET A 1 -0.01 -24.31 -46.58
N GLU A 2 -1.20 -24.12 -47.14
CA GLU A 2 -2.44 -24.26 -46.37
C GLU A 2 -2.62 -25.74 -46.01
N LEU A 3 -2.62 -26.05 -44.72
CA LEU A 3 -2.91 -27.41 -44.27
C LEU A 3 -4.42 -27.64 -44.38
N ASN A 4 -4.80 -28.66 -45.15
CA ASN A 4 -6.19 -29.11 -45.25
C ASN A 4 -6.75 -29.42 -43.85
N GLN A 5 -7.92 -28.88 -43.54
CA GLN A 5 -8.54 -28.98 -42.21
C GLN A 5 -8.70 -30.44 -41.72
N THR A 6 -8.94 -31.37 -42.64
CA THR A 6 -9.03 -32.81 -42.38
C THR A 6 -7.71 -33.44 -41.91
N THR A 7 -6.55 -32.87 -42.30
CA THR A 7 -5.23 -33.37 -41.87
C THR A 7 -4.94 -33.00 -40.42
N LEU A 8 -5.39 -31.83 -39.96
CA LEU A 8 -5.25 -31.37 -38.58
C LEU A 8 -6.08 -32.22 -37.60
N GLU A 9 -7.20 -32.78 -38.06
CA GLU A 9 -8.08 -33.62 -37.24
C GLU A 9 -7.60 -35.07 -37.08
N SER A 10 -6.55 -35.48 -37.81
CA SER A 10 -6.03 -36.86 -37.78
C SER A 10 -5.29 -37.24 -36.49
N TYR A 11 -4.91 -36.26 -35.68
CA TYR A 11 -4.23 -36.45 -34.40
C TYR A 11 -5.21 -36.58 -33.22
N ASN A 12 -4.75 -37.09 -32.07
CA ASN A 12 -5.53 -37.22 -30.82
C ASN A 12 -6.75 -38.17 -30.86
N LYS A 13 -6.71 -39.23 -31.68
CA LYS A 13 -7.81 -40.20 -31.84
C LYS A 13 -8.10 -41.05 -30.60
N TYR A 14 -7.12 -41.24 -29.71
CA TYR A 14 -7.25 -42.11 -28.54
C TYR A 14 -7.55 -41.30 -27.27
N THR A 15 -8.43 -41.86 -26.43
CA THR A 15 -8.94 -41.22 -25.22
C THR A 15 -8.15 -41.54 -23.96
N HIS A 16 -7.21 -42.48 -24.04
CA HIS A 16 -6.49 -42.98 -22.88
C HIS A 16 -5.30 -42.08 -22.51
N GLN A 17 -5.34 -41.53 -21.30
CA GLN A 17 -4.22 -41.02 -20.51
C GLN A 17 -3.50 -39.77 -21.02
N ASN A 18 -4.12 -38.58 -20.93
CA ASN A 18 -3.46 -37.25 -20.82
C ASN A 18 -2.27 -36.92 -21.75
N GLN A 19 -2.06 -37.72 -22.80
CA GLN A 19 -0.95 -37.67 -23.73
C GLN A 19 -1.56 -37.42 -25.09
N GLY A 20 -1.40 -36.18 -25.57
CA GLY A 20 -1.91 -35.73 -26.85
C GLY A 20 -0.98 -34.69 -27.44
N THR A 21 -1.00 -34.57 -28.75
CA THR A 21 -0.25 -33.53 -29.47
C THR A 21 -1.02 -32.21 -29.44
N LEU A 22 -0.31 -31.09 -29.29
CA LEU A 22 -0.87 -29.72 -29.32
C LEU A 22 -1.15 -29.25 -30.77
N ILE A 23 -1.82 -30.09 -31.55
CA ILE A 23 -2.11 -29.88 -32.98
C ILE A 23 -3.61 -29.68 -33.15
N GLY A 24 -4.00 -28.68 -33.96
CA GLY A 24 -5.40 -28.34 -34.21
C GLY A 24 -6.08 -27.68 -33.01
N ASN A 25 -7.39 -27.92 -32.85
CA ASN A 25 -8.20 -27.35 -31.77
C ASN A 25 -8.05 -28.12 -30.43
N TRP A 26 -6.80 -28.34 -30.02
CA TRP A 26 -6.48 -29.17 -28.86
C TRP A 26 -6.96 -28.58 -27.53
N TYR A 27 -7.02 -27.24 -27.44
CA TYR A 27 -7.40 -26.55 -26.20
C TYR A 27 -8.89 -26.73 -25.90
N GLU A 28 -9.77 -26.50 -26.89
CA GLU A 28 -11.20 -26.75 -26.73
C GLU A 28 -11.48 -28.22 -26.42
N GLU A 29 -10.78 -29.15 -27.11
CA GLU A 29 -10.93 -30.57 -26.85
C GLU A 29 -10.50 -30.96 -25.41
N ARG A 30 -9.45 -30.34 -24.88
CA ARG A 30 -9.04 -30.53 -23.48
C ARG A 30 -10.11 -30.03 -22.50
N VAL A 31 -10.63 -28.83 -22.72
CA VAL A 31 -11.70 -28.27 -21.87
C VAL A 31 -12.96 -29.14 -21.92
N LEU A 32 -13.34 -29.63 -23.11
CA LEU A 32 -14.45 -30.57 -23.26
C LEU A 32 -14.22 -31.87 -22.49
N ARG A 33 -13.00 -32.44 -22.53
CA ARG A 33 -12.63 -33.64 -21.75
C ARG A 33 -12.68 -33.38 -20.25
N ASP A 34 -12.17 -32.25 -19.79
CA ASP A 34 -12.17 -31.89 -18.37
C ASP A 34 -13.61 -31.70 -17.85
N LEU A 35 -14.52 -31.19 -18.68
CA LEU A 35 -15.92 -30.97 -18.32
C LEU A 35 -16.78 -32.24 -18.40
N THR A 36 -16.57 -33.06 -19.41
CA THR A 36 -17.50 -34.14 -19.78
C THR A 36 -16.91 -35.55 -19.67
N GLY A 37 -15.59 -35.66 -19.51
CA GLY A 37 -14.85 -36.92 -19.58
C GLY A 37 -14.68 -37.48 -21.00
N VAL A 38 -15.25 -36.83 -22.02
CA VAL A 38 -15.25 -37.32 -23.41
C VAL A 38 -14.71 -36.25 -24.36
N GLY A 39 -13.99 -36.67 -25.40
CA GLY A 39 -13.43 -35.80 -26.43
C GLY A 39 -14.44 -35.46 -27.55
N ARG A 40 -14.02 -35.64 -28.80
CA ARG A 40 -14.80 -35.22 -29.98
C ARG A 40 -16.13 -35.96 -30.15
N THR A 41 -16.09 -37.29 -30.04
CA THR A 41 -17.23 -38.16 -30.31
C THR A 41 -17.65 -38.91 -29.05
N ILE A 42 -18.94 -38.85 -28.75
CA ILE A 42 -19.57 -39.72 -27.75
C ILE A 42 -20.02 -40.96 -28.52
N PRO A 43 -19.55 -42.18 -28.19
CA PRO A 43 -20.07 -43.39 -28.81
C PRO A 43 -21.55 -43.51 -28.42
N CYS A 44 -22.43 -43.20 -29.37
CA CYS A 44 -23.87 -43.32 -29.15
C CYS A 44 -24.22 -44.81 -29.18
N SER A 45 -24.61 -45.38 -28.03
CA SER A 45 -25.13 -46.75 -28.01
C SER A 45 -26.53 -46.75 -28.61
N HIS A 46 -26.76 -47.57 -29.65
CA HIS A 46 -28.08 -47.74 -30.21
C HIS A 46 -28.97 -48.53 -29.22
N THR A 47 -29.93 -47.87 -28.60
CA THR A 47 -30.93 -48.57 -27.78
C THR A 47 -31.95 -49.24 -28.70
N THR A 48 -32.03 -50.57 -28.69
CA THR A 48 -33.06 -51.30 -29.43
C THR A 48 -34.44 -50.96 -28.87
N LYS A 49 -35.36 -50.53 -29.74
CA LYS A 49 -36.75 -50.24 -29.34
C LYS A 49 -37.41 -51.54 -28.88
N ASN A 50 -37.79 -51.64 -27.61
CA ASN A 50 -38.56 -52.78 -27.12
C ASN A 50 -40.05 -52.49 -27.35
N THR A 51 -40.76 -53.39 -28.04
CA THR A 51 -42.18 -53.23 -28.39
C THR A 51 -43.09 -53.13 -27.15
N LYS A 52 -42.65 -53.64 -25.99
CA LYS A 52 -43.39 -53.52 -24.73
C LYS A 52 -43.42 -52.10 -24.17
N SER A 53 -42.45 -51.24 -24.49
CA SER A 53 -42.37 -49.87 -23.97
C SER A 53 -43.37 -48.89 -24.61
N LEU A 54 -44.19 -49.34 -25.55
CA LEU A 54 -45.22 -48.53 -26.21
C LEU A 54 -46.52 -48.46 -25.40
N TYR A 55 -46.76 -49.43 -24.51
CA TYR A 55 -48.03 -49.59 -23.79
C TYR A 55 -47.92 -49.40 -22.27
N GLU A 56 -46.69 -49.28 -21.75
CA GLU A 56 -46.46 -48.96 -20.35
C GLU A 56 -46.20 -47.46 -20.21
N PRO A 57 -46.83 -46.76 -19.24
CA PRO A 57 -46.48 -45.38 -18.94
C PRO A 57 -44.99 -45.33 -18.60
N LEU A 58 -44.27 -44.34 -19.14
CA LEU A 58 -42.84 -44.14 -18.90
C LEU A 58 -42.58 -44.12 -17.39
N GLN A 59 -42.16 -45.25 -16.84
CA GLN A 59 -41.69 -45.27 -15.47
C GLN A 59 -40.39 -44.49 -15.46
N GLU A 60 -40.31 -43.47 -14.61
CA GLU A 60 -39.06 -42.76 -14.28
C GLU A 60 -38.12 -43.78 -13.63
N THR A 61 -37.51 -44.61 -14.46
CA THR A 61 -36.54 -45.59 -14.00
C THR A 61 -35.37 -44.80 -13.44
N ASN A 62 -35.17 -44.92 -12.13
CA ASN A 62 -34.01 -44.43 -11.43
C ASN A 62 -32.78 -44.82 -12.23
N LYS A 63 -32.12 -43.80 -12.81
CA LYS A 63 -30.98 -43.86 -13.73
C LYS A 63 -29.84 -44.67 -13.10
N THR A 64 -29.91 -45.98 -13.23
CA THR A 64 -28.91 -46.91 -12.68
C THR A 64 -28.46 -47.89 -13.75
N GLN A 65 -28.22 -47.38 -14.96
CA GLN A 65 -27.41 -48.10 -15.95
C GLN A 65 -26.48 -47.12 -16.63
N SER A 66 -25.20 -47.48 -16.60
CA SER A 66 -23.98 -46.80 -17.02
C SER A 66 -23.87 -46.54 -18.53
N VAL A 67 -24.97 -46.21 -19.18
CA VAL A 67 -24.90 -45.58 -20.50
C VAL A 67 -24.47 -44.15 -20.26
N GLN A 68 -23.29 -43.77 -20.77
CA GLN A 68 -22.85 -42.36 -20.81
C GLN A 68 -24.02 -41.55 -21.36
N GLN A 69 -24.73 -40.86 -20.47
CA GLN A 69 -25.94 -40.15 -20.84
C GLN A 69 -25.56 -39.14 -21.91
N ASN A 70 -26.44 -38.95 -22.88
CA ASN A 70 -26.19 -38.05 -23.99
C ASN A 70 -26.11 -36.61 -23.48
N ILE A 71 -24.90 -36.18 -23.11
CA ILE A 71 -24.53 -34.85 -22.61
C ILE A 71 -24.50 -33.79 -23.74
N THR A 72 -25.20 -34.03 -24.85
CA THR A 72 -25.28 -33.07 -25.96
C THR A 72 -25.80 -31.71 -25.51
N SER A 73 -26.73 -31.68 -24.54
CA SER A 73 -27.22 -30.43 -23.96
C SER A 73 -26.09 -29.63 -23.30
N GLU A 74 -25.25 -30.26 -22.48
CA GLU A 74 -24.14 -29.58 -21.80
C GLU A 74 -23.04 -29.14 -22.77
N ARG A 75 -22.80 -29.91 -23.85
CA ARG A 75 -21.83 -29.55 -24.90
C ARG A 75 -22.29 -28.35 -25.73
N CYS A 76 -23.58 -28.27 -26.04
CA CYS A 76 -24.12 -27.21 -26.91
C CYS A 76 -24.54 -25.96 -26.13
N LEU A 77 -25.11 -26.13 -24.94
CA LEU A 77 -25.74 -25.05 -24.16
C LEU A 77 -24.91 -24.65 -22.93
N GLY A 78 -23.84 -25.38 -22.63
CA GLY A 78 -23.02 -25.17 -21.45
C GLY A 78 -23.64 -25.74 -20.17
N LYS A 79 -22.95 -25.57 -19.04
CA LYS A 79 -23.44 -25.98 -17.72
C LYS A 79 -24.67 -25.15 -17.35
N GLN A 80 -25.79 -25.84 -17.10
CA GLN A 80 -26.96 -25.20 -16.51
C GLN A 80 -26.68 -24.89 -15.05
N TYR A 81 -26.55 -23.60 -14.72
CA TYR A 81 -26.54 -23.17 -13.33
C TYR A 81 -27.99 -23.13 -12.87
N ASN A 82 -28.39 -24.14 -12.08
CA ASN A 82 -29.65 -24.12 -11.36
C ASN A 82 -29.53 -23.14 -10.19
N HIS A 83 -29.38 -21.85 -10.50
CA HIS A 83 -29.48 -20.81 -9.49
C HIS A 83 -30.96 -20.67 -9.14
N ILE A 84 -31.38 -21.23 -8.01
CA ILE A 84 -32.67 -20.90 -7.42
C ILE A 84 -32.56 -19.42 -7.03
N PRO A 85 -33.28 -18.48 -7.69
CA PRO A 85 -33.24 -17.09 -7.29
C PRO A 85 -33.78 -17.03 -5.86
N GLN A 86 -32.91 -16.73 -4.89
CA GLN A 86 -33.34 -16.43 -3.54
C GLN A 86 -34.09 -15.09 -3.60
N THR A 87 -35.42 -15.16 -3.66
CA THR A 87 -36.29 -13.98 -3.71
C THR A 87 -36.47 -13.31 -2.36
N PHE A 88 -35.98 -13.93 -1.28
CA PHE A 88 -36.04 -13.44 0.10
C PHE A 88 -34.63 -13.38 0.70
N ASN A 89 -33.80 -12.45 0.20
CA ASN A 89 -32.53 -12.15 0.86
C ASN A 89 -32.79 -11.19 2.03
N SER A 90 -32.56 -11.64 3.27
CA SER A 90 -32.49 -10.76 4.44
C SER A 90 -31.30 -9.78 4.40
N GLU A 91 -30.41 -9.93 3.42
CA GLU A 91 -29.20 -9.14 3.18
C GLU A 91 -29.42 -7.94 2.23
N TYR A 92 -30.64 -7.40 2.14
CA TYR A 92 -30.82 -6.09 1.52
C TYR A 92 -30.19 -5.01 2.42
N GLY A 93 -28.94 -4.63 2.13
CA GLY A 93 -28.25 -3.52 2.80
C GLY A 93 -26.81 -3.80 3.22
N THR A 94 -26.34 -5.04 3.21
CA THR A 94 -24.91 -5.38 3.34
C THR A 94 -24.22 -5.36 1.97
N GLY A 95 -24.52 -4.35 1.15
CA GLY A 95 -23.82 -4.15 -0.10
C GLY A 95 -22.35 -3.88 0.22
N LYS A 96 -21.49 -4.90 0.13
CA LYS A 96 -20.04 -4.72 0.14
C LYS A 96 -19.73 -3.78 -1.01
N ASN A 97 -19.49 -2.53 -0.68
CA ASN A 97 -19.11 -1.55 -1.65
C ASN A 97 -17.70 -1.97 -2.12
N LYS A 98 -17.55 -2.30 -3.40
CA LYS A 98 -16.23 -2.61 -3.96
C LYS A 98 -15.24 -1.45 -3.77
N ALA A 99 -15.75 -0.25 -3.53
CA ALA A 99 -14.92 0.89 -3.17
C ALA A 99 -14.24 0.76 -1.79
N ASP A 100 -14.83 0.01 -0.86
CA ASP A 100 -14.23 -0.25 0.46
C ASP A 100 -13.08 -1.28 0.38
N GLU A 101 -12.97 -2.03 -0.72
CA GLU A 101 -11.86 -2.93 -1.00
C GLU A 101 -10.62 -2.18 -1.51
N PHE A 102 -10.74 -0.89 -1.86
CA PHE A 102 -9.57 -0.12 -2.22
C PHE A 102 -8.68 0.12 -1.00
N PRO A 103 -7.36 -0.07 -1.13
CA PRO A 103 -6.45 0.22 -0.04
C PRO A 103 -6.54 1.72 0.29
N LYS A 104 -6.99 2.03 1.51
CA LYS A 104 -7.12 3.40 2.03
C LYS A 104 -5.77 4.11 2.17
N GLN A 105 -4.68 3.35 2.16
CA GLN A 105 -3.32 3.85 2.27
C GLN A 105 -2.55 3.55 0.98
N GLY A 106 -1.79 4.52 0.49
CA GLY A 106 -0.93 4.32 -0.68
C GLY A 106 0.23 3.38 -0.39
N LYS A 107 0.73 2.67 -1.41
CA LYS A 107 1.83 1.69 -1.30
C LYS A 107 3.07 2.20 -0.56
N ARG A 108 3.40 3.50 -0.69
CA ARG A 108 4.53 4.15 0.00
C ARG A 108 4.38 4.11 1.52
N ILE A 109 3.19 4.41 2.05
CA ILE A 109 2.92 4.41 3.49
C ILE A 109 3.00 2.99 4.03
N GLU A 110 2.48 2.02 3.30
CA GLU A 110 2.55 0.60 3.65
C GLU A 110 4.02 0.10 3.70
N THR A 111 4.90 0.60 2.82
CA THR A 111 6.32 0.24 2.85
C THR A 111 7.03 0.82 4.06
N ILE A 112 6.72 2.08 4.41
CA ILE A 112 7.28 2.75 5.59
C ILE A 112 6.84 2.02 6.87
N GLN A 113 5.54 1.72 7.02
CA GLN A 113 5.02 0.98 8.16
C GLN A 113 5.63 -0.43 8.28
N LYS A 114 5.79 -1.14 7.15
CA LYS A 114 6.50 -2.44 7.13
C LYS A 114 7.95 -2.32 7.58
N GLN A 115 8.64 -1.24 7.21
CA GLN A 115 10.02 -0.98 7.66
C GLN A 115 10.08 -0.63 9.14
N GLU A 116 9.14 0.18 9.65
CA GLU A 116 9.05 0.52 11.08
C GLU A 116 8.81 -0.73 11.95
N HIS A 117 7.89 -1.62 11.53
CA HIS A 117 7.67 -2.89 12.21
C HIS A 117 8.85 -3.86 12.08
N ALA A 118 9.57 -3.85 10.95
CA ALA A 118 10.79 -4.65 10.77
C ALA A 118 12.01 -4.12 11.55
N GLN A 119 11.95 -2.89 12.07
CA GLN A 119 12.98 -2.30 12.92
C GLN A 119 12.80 -2.64 14.41
N ALA A 120 11.67 -3.23 14.81
CA ALA A 120 11.46 -3.72 16.16
C ALA A 120 12.41 -4.90 16.46
N GLY A 121 13.53 -4.60 17.13
CA GLY A 121 14.56 -5.58 17.53
C GLY A 121 15.93 -5.38 16.88
N ASN A 122 16.06 -4.46 15.91
CA ASN A 122 17.37 -4.16 15.34
C ASN A 122 18.18 -3.25 16.27
N THR A 123 19.35 -3.72 16.70
CA THR A 123 20.26 -2.90 17.49
C THR A 123 21.01 -1.96 16.56
N ILE A 124 20.79 -0.64 16.68
CA ILE A 124 21.53 0.37 15.93
C ILE A 124 22.98 0.37 16.42
N GLY A 125 23.91 0.05 15.53
CA GLY A 125 25.34 0.09 15.82
C GLY A 125 25.82 1.51 16.11
N ARG A 126 26.68 1.67 17.11
CA ARG A 126 27.32 2.96 17.44
C ARG A 126 28.64 3.10 16.67
N LYS A 127 29.04 4.32 16.30
CA LYS A 127 30.33 4.60 15.63
C LYS A 127 31.54 4.05 16.38
N VAL A 128 31.50 4.12 17.72
CA VAL A 128 32.46 3.46 18.62
C VAL A 128 31.65 2.68 19.64
N MET A 129 31.82 1.35 19.64
CA MET A 129 31.04 0.43 20.47
C MET A 129 31.78 -0.04 21.73
N ARG A 130 33.07 -0.37 21.59
CA ARG A 130 33.90 -0.95 22.65
C ARG A 130 35.31 -0.35 22.62
N ASN A 131 35.98 -0.35 23.76
CA ASN A 131 37.41 -0.04 23.84
C ASN A 131 38.27 -1.25 23.43
N GLN A 132 39.59 -1.09 23.39
CA GLN A 132 40.53 -2.17 23.06
C GLN A 132 40.48 -3.34 24.07
N ASN A 133 40.04 -3.06 25.30
CA ASN A 133 39.84 -4.07 26.35
C ASN A 133 38.48 -4.80 26.22
N GLY A 134 37.68 -4.50 25.19
CA GLY A 134 36.38 -5.10 24.95
C GLY A 134 35.24 -4.58 25.84
N GLN A 135 35.48 -3.58 26.69
CA GLN A 135 34.44 -2.97 27.52
C GLN A 135 33.57 -2.02 26.68
N PRO A 136 32.24 -2.00 26.89
CA PRO A 136 31.35 -1.10 26.18
C PRO A 136 31.58 0.35 26.62
N ILE A 137 31.51 1.29 25.66
CA ILE A 137 31.55 2.72 25.95
C ILE A 137 30.11 3.21 26.11
N GLY A 138 29.71 3.42 27.36
CA GLY A 138 28.43 4.03 27.71
C GLY A 138 28.36 5.51 27.30
N PRO A 139 27.15 6.07 27.11
CA PRO A 139 26.98 7.50 26.83
C PRO A 139 27.61 8.39 27.91
N GLU A 140 27.57 7.97 29.17
CA GLU A 140 28.15 8.68 30.31
C GLU A 140 29.69 8.78 30.27
N ASN A 141 30.34 7.85 29.56
CA ASN A 141 31.80 7.84 29.40
C ASN A 141 32.24 8.56 28.11
N ARG A 142 31.30 9.10 27.33
CA ARG A 142 31.62 9.95 26.18
C ARG A 142 31.77 11.39 26.64
N ASP A 143 32.91 11.96 26.32
CA ASP A 143 33.16 13.38 26.54
C ASP A 143 32.47 14.21 25.45
N GLU A 144 31.20 14.56 25.69
CA GLU A 144 30.38 15.32 24.73
C GLU A 144 30.91 16.75 24.52
N ASP A 145 31.54 17.33 25.54
CA ASP A 145 32.12 18.67 25.50
C ASP A 145 33.33 18.68 24.57
N LEU A 146 34.27 17.76 24.77
CA LEU A 146 35.45 17.61 23.91
C LEU A 146 35.05 17.37 22.44
N ILE A 147 34.06 16.49 22.23
CA ILE A 147 33.56 16.15 20.90
C ILE A 147 32.95 17.38 20.20
N THR A 148 32.19 18.18 20.94
CA THR A 148 31.54 19.38 20.39
C THR A 148 32.52 20.51 20.16
N ASP A 149 33.44 20.74 21.10
CA ASP A 149 34.42 21.84 21.06
C ASP A 149 35.42 21.66 19.91
N HIS A 150 35.71 20.40 19.53
CA HIS A 150 36.46 20.09 18.32
C HIS A 150 35.62 20.06 17.03
N GLY A 151 34.32 20.34 17.10
CA GLY A 151 33.43 20.43 15.94
C GLY A 151 33.10 19.09 15.28
N TYR A 152 33.30 17.96 15.97
CA TYR A 152 32.94 16.64 15.42
C TYR A 152 31.43 16.41 15.41
N PHE A 153 30.71 16.98 16.37
CA PHE A 153 29.26 16.94 16.48
C PHE A 153 28.71 18.30 16.91
N GLN A 154 27.43 18.52 16.63
CA GLN A 154 26.69 19.66 17.18
C GLN A 154 26.23 19.31 18.61
N ARG A 155 26.22 20.31 19.49
CA ARG A 155 25.69 20.19 20.86
C ARG A 155 24.25 19.70 20.78
N GLN A 156 23.92 18.68 21.58
CA GLN A 156 22.55 18.21 21.70
C GLN A 156 21.67 19.28 22.34
N GLN A 157 20.38 19.25 22.05
CA GLN A 157 19.42 20.16 22.66
C GLN A 157 19.31 19.83 24.15
N PHE A 158 19.40 20.86 25.00
CA PHE A 158 19.28 20.68 26.46
C PHE A 158 17.85 20.36 26.89
N LEU A 159 16.86 20.92 26.18
CA LEU A 159 15.44 20.76 26.48
C LEU A 159 14.85 19.65 25.62
N SER A 160 13.92 18.89 26.20
CA SER A 160 13.13 17.93 25.44
C SER A 160 12.17 18.64 24.49
N ASP A 161 11.75 17.98 23.41
CA ASP A 161 10.78 18.52 22.45
C ASP A 161 9.47 18.95 23.12
N GLU A 162 9.05 18.24 24.17
CA GLU A 162 7.84 18.56 24.93
C GLU A 162 7.97 19.86 25.74
N GLU A 163 9.14 20.08 26.34
CA GLU A 163 9.45 21.32 27.06
C GLU A 163 9.61 22.48 26.08
N LEU A 164 10.34 22.26 24.97
CA LEU A 164 10.50 23.24 23.91
C LEU A 164 9.12 23.71 23.39
N LYS A 165 8.18 22.79 23.21
CA LYS A 165 6.81 23.09 22.77
C LYS A 165 6.01 23.94 23.76
N LYS A 166 6.33 23.91 25.06
CA LYS A 166 5.72 24.81 26.06
C LYS A 166 6.24 26.24 25.94
N HIS A 167 7.48 26.42 25.47
CA HIS A 167 8.08 27.74 25.26
C HIS A 167 7.70 28.38 23.93
N LEU A 168 7.29 27.57 22.94
CA LEU A 168 6.77 28.09 21.68
C LEU A 168 5.40 28.75 21.89
N PRO A 169 5.15 29.94 21.33
CA PRO A 169 3.85 30.61 21.45
C PRO A 169 2.78 29.75 20.78
N GLN A 170 1.74 29.41 21.54
CA GLN A 170 0.64 28.57 21.05
C GLN A 170 -0.48 29.44 20.49
N GLY A 171 -0.92 29.16 19.25
CA GLY A 171 -2.12 29.78 18.66
C GLY A 171 -1.87 31.02 17.79
N GLU A 172 -0.63 31.48 17.63
CA GLU A 172 -0.31 32.51 16.65
C GLU A 172 -0.21 31.92 15.24
N SER A 173 -0.66 32.68 14.22
CA SER A 173 -0.44 32.31 12.83
C SER A 173 1.05 32.45 12.49
N TYR A 174 1.59 31.51 11.72
CA TYR A 174 2.97 31.57 11.23
C TYR A 174 3.32 32.89 10.54
N LEU A 175 2.33 33.57 9.95
CA LEU A 175 2.50 34.85 9.28
C LEU A 175 2.68 36.05 10.22
N THR A 176 2.13 35.97 11.44
CA THR A 176 2.17 37.05 12.43
C THR A 176 3.25 36.83 13.48
N GLN A 177 3.70 35.59 13.64
CA GLN A 177 4.67 35.20 14.65
C GLN A 177 6.06 35.74 14.30
N GLN A 178 6.75 36.32 15.29
CA GLN A 178 8.15 36.65 15.13
C GLN A 178 9.02 35.39 15.17
N ALA A 179 10.02 35.35 14.29
CA ALA A 179 10.98 34.26 14.27
C ALA A 179 11.79 34.23 15.57
N ILE A 180 11.72 33.11 16.29
CA ILE A 180 12.52 32.86 17.49
C ILE A 180 13.97 32.66 17.06
N THR A 181 14.82 33.62 17.42
CA THR A 181 16.25 33.61 17.09
C THR A 181 17.08 33.90 18.35
N LEU A 182 18.36 33.51 18.33
CA LEU A 182 19.32 33.82 19.39
C LEU A 182 19.29 35.30 19.80
N TRP A 183 19.11 36.20 18.84
CA TRP A 183 19.10 37.63 19.06
C TRP A 183 17.87 38.13 19.81
N GLN A 184 16.71 37.54 19.54
CA GLN A 184 15.48 37.84 20.27
C GLN A 184 15.58 37.36 21.72
N GLU A 185 16.15 36.18 21.95
CA GLU A 185 16.39 35.66 23.30
C GLU A 185 17.36 36.57 24.07
N LYS A 186 18.50 36.93 23.49
CA LYS A 186 19.47 37.85 24.10
C LYS A 186 18.88 39.22 24.39
N GLN A 187 17.94 39.68 23.57
CA GLN A 187 17.23 40.93 23.82
C GLN A 187 16.34 40.82 25.05
N ASN A 188 15.62 39.73 25.21
CA ASN A 188 14.77 39.47 26.38
C ASN A 188 15.60 39.38 27.67
N ASP A 189 16.80 38.80 27.58
CA ASP A 189 17.78 38.77 28.69
C ASP A 189 18.36 40.16 29.01
N GLY A 190 18.12 41.16 28.17
CA GLY A 190 18.75 42.48 28.26
C GLY A 190 20.24 42.49 27.90
N CYS A 191 20.76 41.41 27.32
CA CYS A 191 22.15 41.22 26.92
C CYS A 191 22.47 41.73 25.51
N VAL A 192 21.68 42.65 24.96
CA VAL A 192 21.93 43.28 23.65
C VAL A 192 22.54 44.66 23.84
N TYR A 193 23.52 44.99 22.99
CA TYR A 193 24.19 46.29 23.00
C TYR A 193 23.17 47.41 22.74
N LYS A 194 22.89 48.22 23.77
CA LYS A 194 21.79 49.21 23.78
C LYS A 194 22.00 50.44 22.88
N SER A 195 23.19 50.62 22.30
CA SER A 195 23.47 51.82 21.50
C SER A 195 22.65 51.90 20.20
N SER A 196 22.01 50.80 19.79
CA SER A 196 21.28 50.71 18.51
C SER A 196 19.81 50.29 18.68
N SER A 197 19.34 50.06 19.91
CA SER A 197 18.01 49.52 20.13
C SER A 197 16.93 50.59 19.95
N ASN A 198 15.99 50.36 19.04
CA ASN A 198 14.74 51.11 18.97
C ASN A 198 13.91 50.86 20.23
N GLY A 199 14.02 51.74 21.23
CA GLY A 199 13.32 51.58 22.51
C GLY A 199 11.79 51.59 22.45
N LEU A 200 11.21 52.00 21.31
CA LEU A 200 9.76 52.16 21.13
C LEU A 200 9.05 50.91 20.59
N ASN A 201 9.73 50.02 19.86
CA ASN A 201 9.09 48.87 19.21
C ASN A 201 9.91 47.59 19.41
N HIS A 202 9.42 46.71 20.28
CA HIS A 202 10.01 45.39 20.53
C HIS A 202 10.01 44.51 19.26
N HIS A 203 9.09 44.76 18.32
CA HIS A 203 9.05 44.00 17.07
C HIS A 203 10.09 44.41 16.01
N GLN A 204 10.80 45.54 16.20
CA GLN A 204 11.75 46.09 15.23
C GLN A 204 13.12 46.38 15.86
N THR A 205 13.57 45.49 16.73
CA THR A 205 14.76 45.72 17.55
C THR A 205 16.03 45.87 16.75
N PHE A 206 16.21 45.05 15.72
CA PHE A 206 17.40 45.08 14.86
C PHE A 206 17.23 45.94 13.61
N ARG A 207 16.14 46.72 13.53
CA ARG A 207 15.98 47.70 12.45
C ARG A 207 17.01 48.80 12.67
N ILE A 208 17.77 49.10 11.63
CA ILE A 208 18.76 50.18 11.62
C ILE A 208 18.10 51.48 12.12
N ASN A 209 18.59 52.00 13.24
CA ASN A 209 18.24 53.32 13.73
C ASN A 209 19.37 54.28 13.39
N ASN A 210 19.12 55.19 12.45
CA ASN A 210 20.09 56.20 12.04
C ASN A 210 19.87 57.55 12.76
N GLU A 211 19.00 57.65 13.76
CA GLU A 211 18.70 58.92 14.45
C GLU A 211 19.94 59.71 14.87
N PHE A 212 20.99 59.04 15.35
CA PHE A 212 22.26 59.69 15.72
C PHE A 212 23.07 60.20 14.51
N VAL A 213 22.97 59.53 13.35
CA VAL A 213 23.70 59.87 12.12
C VAL A 213 22.94 60.90 11.28
N LYS A 214 21.66 61.15 11.59
CA LYS A 214 20.86 62.16 10.88
C LYS A 214 21.52 63.53 11.02
N THR A 215 21.80 64.15 9.88
CA THR A 215 22.33 65.53 9.86
C THR A 215 21.27 66.52 10.33
N PHE A 216 21.69 67.71 10.80
CA PHE A 216 20.78 68.78 11.23
C PHE A 216 19.72 69.21 10.19
N ASN A 217 19.93 68.89 8.91
CA ASN A 217 19.02 69.22 7.81
C ASN A 217 18.00 68.11 7.52
N ASP A 218 18.03 67.00 8.25
CA ASP A 218 17.02 65.95 8.10
C ASP A 218 15.69 66.44 8.69
N TYR A 219 14.63 66.39 7.87
CA TYR A 219 13.29 66.85 8.22
C TYR A 219 12.68 66.09 9.41
N SER A 220 13.23 64.92 9.74
CA SER A 220 12.79 64.08 10.86
C SER A 220 13.64 64.25 12.13
N HIS A 221 14.66 65.11 12.11
CA HIS A 221 15.54 65.33 13.24
C HIS A 221 14.81 66.12 14.35
N VAL A 222 14.33 65.43 15.37
CA VAL A 222 13.76 66.06 16.57
C VAL A 222 14.92 66.58 17.43
N LYS A 223 15.03 67.91 17.59
CA LYS A 223 15.88 68.50 18.64
C LYS A 223 15.29 68.10 19.99
N LYS A 224 15.91 67.14 20.66
CA LYS A 224 15.67 66.89 22.09
C LYS A 224 16.37 67.94 22.94
#